data_AF-A0A4R5FPN7-F1
#
_entry.id   AF-A0A4R5FPN7-F1
#
_cell.length_a   1.000
_cell.length_b   1.000
_cell.length_c   1.000
_cell.angle_alpha   90.00
_cell.angle_beta   90.00
_cell.angle_gamma   90.00
#
_symmetry.space_group_name_H-M   'P 1'
#
loop_
_entity.id
_entity.type
_entity.pdbx_description
1 polymer ?
#
loop_
_entity_poly.entity_id
_entity_poly.type
_entity_poly.pdbx_seq_one_letter_code
_entity_poly.pdbx_strand_id
1 'polypeptide(L)'
;MERGTSMTSKPVAALLADLNIAQSHSRPRESNDNPYSEAQFRTLKYCPAFPERFGSIAHARAFCRQFFTYYNHEHRHSGIGLHTPASVHLSTVGQIRAERARTLRAAYAANPGRFRRNPTPPSLRTRHYLSGSTVPYIG
;
A
#
# COMPACT_ATOMS: atom_id res chain seq x y z
N MET A 1 -0.94 -18.92 3.71
CA MET A 1 -2.32 -18.83 3.18
C MET A 1 -3.20 -19.81 3.93
N GLU A 2 -4.37 -19.38 4.42
CA GLU A 2 -5.48 -20.29 4.71
C GLU A 2 -6.56 -20.16 3.63
N ARG A 3 -7.20 -21.29 3.36
CA ARG A 3 -8.07 -21.60 2.23
C ARG A 3 -9.40 -20.85 2.32
N GLY A 4 -9.40 -19.55 2.03
CA GLY A 4 -10.60 -18.87 1.57
C GLY A 4 -10.80 -19.20 0.09
N THR A 5 -11.86 -19.93 -0.25
CA THR A 5 -12.24 -20.35 -1.63
C THR A 5 -12.40 -19.19 -2.62
N SER A 6 -12.33 -17.93 -2.16
CA SER A 6 -12.28 -16.73 -3.00
C SER A 6 -10.86 -16.35 -3.48
N MET A 7 -9.79 -16.88 -2.88
CA MET A 7 -8.39 -16.55 -3.23
C MET A 7 -7.80 -17.47 -4.32
N THR A 8 -8.55 -18.48 -4.77
CA THR A 8 -8.12 -19.48 -5.74
C THR A 8 -8.75 -19.31 -7.11
N SER A 9 -8.82 -18.09 -7.66
CA SER A 9 -8.82 -17.97 -9.11
C SER A 9 -7.36 -18.10 -9.56
N LYS A 10 -6.94 -19.34 -9.85
CA LYS A 10 -5.64 -19.67 -10.48
C LYS A 10 -5.14 -18.63 -11.52
N PRO A 11 -5.99 -18.00 -12.37
CA PRO A 11 -5.52 -16.97 -13.30
C PRO A 11 -4.96 -15.70 -12.66
N VAL A 12 -5.47 -15.24 -11.51
CA VAL A 12 -5.04 -13.95 -10.92
C VAL A 12 -3.69 -14.10 -10.22
N ALA A 13 -3.47 -15.21 -9.49
CA ALA A 13 -2.19 -15.45 -8.84
C ALA A 13 -1.04 -15.61 -9.86
N ALA A 14 -1.29 -16.33 -10.97
CA ALA A 14 -0.33 -16.49 -12.06
C ALA A 14 -0.04 -15.17 -12.78
N LEU A 15 -1.07 -14.36 -13.05
CA LEU A 15 -0.93 -13.05 -13.68
C LEU A 15 -0.07 -12.07 -12.88
N LEU A 16 -0.15 -12.13 -11.55
CA LEU A 16 0.62 -11.23 -10.67
C LEU A 16 2.10 -11.63 -10.59
N ALA A 17 2.38 -12.93 -10.59
CA ALA A 17 3.73 -13.44 -10.75
C ALA A 17 4.34 -12.98 -12.09
N ASP A 18 3.57 -13.05 -13.19
CA ASP A 18 3.99 -12.59 -14.51
C ASP A 18 4.28 -11.08 -14.60
N LEU A 19 3.72 -10.27 -13.71
CA LEU A 19 3.94 -8.82 -13.66
C LEU A 19 5.10 -8.41 -12.75
N ASN A 20 5.92 -9.37 -12.29
CA ASN A 20 7.00 -9.16 -11.31
C ASN A 20 6.52 -8.52 -10.00
N ILE A 21 5.25 -8.70 -9.65
CA ILE A 21 4.74 -8.30 -8.34
C ILE A 21 5.18 -9.41 -7.38
N ALA A 22 6.21 -9.12 -6.60
CA ALA A 22 6.79 -10.07 -5.66
C ALA A 22 5.73 -10.57 -4.67
N GLN A 23 5.21 -11.77 -4.91
CA GLN A 23 4.51 -12.52 -3.88
C GLN A 23 5.57 -13.17 -2.99
N SER A 24 5.74 -12.64 -1.78
CA SER A 24 6.49 -13.32 -0.73
C SER A 24 5.69 -14.53 -0.25
N HIS A 25 6.03 -15.72 -0.75
CA HIS A 25 5.49 -16.98 -0.24
C HIS A 25 6.27 -17.35 1.03
N SER A 26 5.71 -17.01 2.20
CA SER A 26 6.23 -17.51 3.48
C SER A 26 5.66 -18.89 3.82
N ARG A 27 6.46 -19.68 4.55
CA ARG A 27 6.30 -21.10 4.86
C ARG A 27 4.97 -21.44 5.57
N PRO A 28 4.55 -22.72 5.59
CA PRO A 28 3.28 -23.12 6.21
C PRO A 28 3.29 -22.83 7.71
N ARG A 29 2.24 -22.15 8.20
CA ARG A 29 1.87 -21.83 9.61
C ARG A 29 2.09 -20.40 10.13
N GLU A 30 2.40 -19.40 9.29
CA GLU A 30 2.24 -17.99 9.68
C GLU A 30 1.21 -17.28 8.80
N SER A 31 0.06 -16.95 9.38
CA SER A 31 -1.09 -16.34 8.68
C SER A 31 -1.09 -14.80 8.75
N ASN A 32 0.04 -14.16 9.04
CA ASN A 32 0.07 -12.70 9.29
C ASN A 32 1.02 -11.87 8.41
N ASP A 33 1.78 -12.45 7.49
CA ASP A 33 3.02 -11.80 7.02
C ASP A 33 2.96 -11.06 5.67
N ASN A 34 1.79 -10.71 5.15
CA ASN A 34 1.72 -9.61 4.19
C ASN A 34 0.34 -8.95 4.18
N PRO A 35 -0.03 -8.18 5.24
CA PRO A 35 -1.31 -7.46 5.31
C PRO A 35 -1.49 -6.51 4.12
N TYR A 36 -0.40 -6.06 3.51
CA TYR A 36 -0.41 -5.25 2.31
C TYR A 36 -0.84 -6.05 1.08
N SER A 37 -0.36 -7.30 0.91
CA SER A 37 -0.81 -8.15 -0.19
C SER A 37 -2.29 -8.51 -0.09
N GLU A 38 -2.78 -8.79 1.11
CA GLU A 38 -4.21 -9.10 1.30
C GLU A 38 -5.09 -7.87 1.11
N ALA A 39 -4.65 -6.71 1.60
CA ALA A 39 -5.34 -5.45 1.37
C ALA A 39 -5.38 -5.08 -0.12
N GLN A 40 -4.28 -5.21 -0.88
CA GLN A 40 -4.28 -4.92 -2.33
C GLN A 40 -5.20 -5.87 -3.10
N PHE A 41 -5.27 -7.16 -2.73
CA PHE A 41 -6.19 -8.11 -3.37
C PHE A 41 -7.65 -7.72 -3.14
N ARG A 42 -7.97 -7.30 -1.92
CA ARG A 42 -9.29 -6.77 -1.59
C ARG A 42 -9.56 -5.52 -2.42
N THR A 43 -8.66 -4.53 -2.41
CA THR A 43 -8.84 -3.28 -3.16
C THR A 43 -9.00 -3.52 -4.67
N LEU A 44 -8.25 -4.46 -5.24
CA LEU A 44 -8.36 -4.85 -6.64
C LEU A 44 -9.74 -5.41 -6.97
N LYS A 45 -10.20 -6.40 -6.19
CA LYS A 45 -11.48 -7.09 -6.42
C LYS A 45 -12.70 -6.18 -6.23
N TYR A 46 -12.62 -5.22 -5.31
CA TYR A 46 -13.70 -4.27 -5.04
C TYR A 46 -13.50 -2.93 -5.77
N CYS A 47 -12.52 -2.83 -6.67
CA CYS A 47 -12.34 -1.67 -7.52
C CYS A 47 -13.53 -1.61 -8.51
N PRO A 48 -14.25 -0.47 -8.62
CA PRO A 48 -15.37 -0.36 -9.56
C PRO A 48 -14.96 -0.57 -11.03
N ALA A 49 -13.70 -0.33 -11.37
CA ALA A 49 -13.15 -0.57 -12.70
C ALA A 49 -12.76 -2.04 -12.95
N PHE A 50 -12.85 -2.91 -11.94
CA PHE A 50 -12.55 -4.33 -12.10
C PHE A 50 -13.61 -4.98 -13.00
N PRO A 51 -13.22 -5.55 -14.15
CA PRO A 51 -14.20 -6.07 -15.08
C PRO A 51 -14.81 -7.37 -14.57
N GLU A 52 -16.08 -7.61 -14.89
CA GLU A 52 -16.76 -8.88 -14.59
C GLU A 52 -16.02 -10.06 -15.25
N ARG A 53 -15.47 -9.84 -16.46
CA ARG A 53 -14.64 -10.81 -17.19
C ARG A 53 -13.55 -10.09 -17.99
N PHE A 54 -12.35 -10.66 -18.00
CA PHE A 54 -11.30 -10.24 -18.93
C PHE A 54 -11.48 -10.91 -20.29
N GLY A 55 -11.42 -10.13 -21.37
CA GLY A 55 -11.50 -10.64 -22.74
C GLY A 55 -10.27 -11.41 -23.21
N SER A 56 -9.11 -11.25 -22.54
CA SER A 56 -7.88 -11.99 -22.83
C SER A 56 -6.86 -11.85 -21.69
N ILE A 57 -5.79 -12.67 -21.70
CA ILE A 57 -4.65 -12.51 -20.78
C ILE A 57 -3.97 -11.15 -20.98
N ALA A 58 -3.85 -10.68 -22.23
CA ALA A 58 -3.27 -9.38 -22.53
C ALA A 58 -4.09 -8.23 -21.92
N HIS A 59 -5.42 -8.31 -22.01
CA HIS A 59 -6.33 -7.36 -21.36
C HIS A 59 -6.15 -7.39 -19.83
N ALA A 60 -6.10 -8.58 -19.23
CA ALA A 60 -5.87 -8.71 -17.80
C ALA A 60 -4.51 -8.09 -17.35
N ARG A 61 -3.44 -8.33 -18.11
CA ARG A 61 -2.12 -7.73 -17.87
C ARG A 61 -2.15 -6.20 -17.95
N ALA A 62 -2.81 -5.64 -18.96
CA ALA A 62 -2.93 -4.20 -19.12
C ALA A 62 -3.67 -3.56 -17.93
N PHE A 63 -4.81 -4.14 -17.55
CA PHE A 63 -5.59 -3.69 -16.40
C PHE A 63 -4.78 -3.75 -15.11
N CYS A 64 -4.14 -4.90 -14.82
CA CYS A 64 -3.35 -5.04 -13.60
C CYS A 64 -2.18 -4.07 -13.55
N ARG A 65 -1.44 -3.85 -14.64
CA ARG A 65 -0.37 -2.84 -14.67
C ARG A 65 -0.90 -1.46 -14.28
N GLN A 66 -1.99 -1.01 -14.90
CA GLN A 66 -2.60 0.28 -14.58
C GLN A 66 -3.04 0.35 -13.11
N PHE A 67 -3.71 -0.71 -12.62
CA PHE A 67 -4.15 -0.78 -11.24
C PHE A 67 -2.98 -0.68 -10.26
N PHE A 68 -1.91 -1.46 -10.43
CA PHE A 68 -0.79 -1.46 -9.49
C PHE A 68 0.04 -0.19 -9.57
N THR A 69 0.17 0.43 -10.75
CA THR A 69 0.77 1.77 -10.86
C THR A 69 0.00 2.76 -9.99
N TYR A 70 -1.33 2.84 -10.16
CA TYR A 70 -2.18 3.71 -9.34
C TYR A 70 -2.10 3.35 -7.84
N TYR A 71 -2.23 2.06 -7.50
CA TYR A 71 -2.23 1.58 -6.11
C TYR A 71 -0.92 1.91 -5.38
N ASN A 72 0.22 1.80 -6.07
CA ASN A 72 1.55 1.98 -5.49
C ASN A 72 2.00 3.44 -5.43
N HIS A 73 1.60 4.26 -6.41
CA HIS A 73 2.14 5.61 -6.56
C HIS A 73 1.13 6.73 -6.29
N GLU A 74 -0.16 6.45 -6.36
CA GLU A 74 -1.21 7.48 -6.27
C GLU A 74 -2.16 7.25 -5.10
N HIS A 75 -2.66 6.02 -4.94
CA HIS A 75 -3.63 5.70 -3.91
C HIS A 75 -3.06 5.90 -2.50
N ARG A 76 -3.74 6.71 -1.68
CA ARG A 76 -3.31 7.09 -0.33
C ARG A 76 -3.97 6.19 0.70
N HIS A 77 -3.16 5.46 1.46
CA HIS A 77 -3.63 4.38 2.34
C HIS A 77 -3.73 4.84 3.80
N SER A 78 -4.92 4.80 4.38
CA SER A 78 -5.16 5.21 5.77
C SER A 78 -4.37 4.37 6.79
N GLY A 79 -4.16 3.08 6.51
CA GLY A 79 -3.37 2.17 7.36
C GLY A 79 -1.90 2.57 7.51
N ILE A 80 -1.36 3.32 6.54
CA ILE A 80 0.01 3.87 6.55
C ILE A 80 -0.02 5.40 6.55
N GLY A 81 -0.91 6.03 7.33
CA GLY A 81 -0.87 7.48 7.53
C GLY A 81 -1.11 8.29 6.23
N LEU A 82 -1.93 7.77 5.34
CA LEU A 82 -2.18 8.31 3.99
C LEU A 82 -0.90 8.38 3.15
N HIS A 83 0.07 7.49 3.36
CA HIS A 83 1.19 7.32 2.43
C HIS A 83 0.80 6.43 1.25
N THR A 84 1.57 6.53 0.17
CA THR A 84 1.53 5.54 -0.91
C THR A 84 2.53 4.44 -0.58
N PRO A 85 2.33 3.20 -1.05
CA PRO A 85 3.27 2.11 -0.81
C PRO A 85 4.67 2.42 -1.32
N ALA A 86 4.78 3.06 -2.49
CA ALA A 86 6.06 3.52 -3.02
C ALA A 86 6.74 4.51 -2.07
N SER A 87 6.01 5.45 -1.44
CA SER A 87 6.63 6.39 -0.51
C SER A 87 7.16 5.74 0.77
N VAL A 88 6.54 4.64 1.21
CA VAL A 88 7.04 3.83 2.33
C VAL A 88 8.28 3.04 1.90
N HIS A 89 8.19 2.35 0.76
CA HIS A 89 9.28 1.54 0.23
C HIS A 89 10.55 2.37 -0.05
N LEU A 90 10.39 3.54 -0.67
CA LEU A 90 11.48 4.47 -0.96
C LEU A 90 11.89 5.33 0.24
N SER A 91 11.32 5.09 1.44
CA SER A 91 11.64 5.80 2.68
C SER A 91 11.46 7.33 2.61
N THR A 92 10.58 7.84 1.74
CA THR A 92 10.29 9.28 1.59
C THR A 92 9.22 9.78 2.56
N VAL A 93 8.76 8.93 3.48
CA VAL A 93 7.69 9.24 4.43
C VAL A 93 8.01 10.47 5.28
N GLY A 94 9.24 10.58 5.78
CA GLY A 94 9.66 11.71 6.62
C GLY A 94 9.49 13.05 5.91
N GLN A 95 9.99 13.14 4.67
CA GLN A 95 9.88 14.33 3.84
C GLN A 95 8.43 14.70 3.57
N ILE A 96 7.61 13.74 3.10
CA ILE A 96 6.20 13.97 2.79
C ILE A 96 5.42 14.44 4.04
N ARG A 97 5.74 13.88 5.21
CA ARG A 97 5.09 14.27 6.47
C ARG A 97 5.49 15.68 6.89
N ALA A 98 6.75 16.07 6.70
CA ALA A 98 7.23 17.43 6.96
C ALA A 98 6.57 18.46 6.03
N GLU A 99 6.44 18.14 4.74
CA GLU A 99 5.69 18.95 3.77
C GLU A 99 4.24 19.14 4.18
N ARG A 100 3.53 18.05 4.53
CA ARG A 100 2.15 18.13 5.03
C ARG A 100 2.03 18.98 6.29
N ALA A 101 2.99 18.89 7.21
CA ALA A 101 3.00 19.73 8.41
C ALA A 101 3.11 21.22 8.05
N ARG A 102 3.95 21.58 7.07
CA ARG A 102 4.05 22.97 6.57
C ARG A 102 2.72 23.45 5.98
N THR A 103 2.09 22.65 5.11
CA THR A 103 0.78 22.99 4.53
C THR A 103 -0.30 23.18 5.60
N LEU A 104 -0.37 22.28 6.58
CA LEU A 104 -1.35 22.36 7.67
C LEU A 104 -1.12 23.59 8.57
N ARG A 105 0.14 23.93 8.87
CA ARG A 105 0.49 25.14 9.61
C ARG A 105 0.08 26.40 8.86
N ALA A 106 0.35 26.46 7.55
CA ALA A 106 -0.05 27.60 6.72
C ALA A 106 -1.57 27.76 6.69
N ALA A 107 -2.31 26.66 6.52
CA ALA A 107 -3.78 26.67 6.54
C ALA A 107 -4.34 27.10 7.92
N TYR A 108 -3.74 26.64 9.01
CA TYR A 108 -4.12 27.04 10.36
C TYR A 108 -3.85 28.51 10.63
N ALA A 109 -2.69 29.03 10.22
CA ALA A 109 -2.34 30.44 10.36
C ALA A 109 -3.30 31.36 9.58
N ALA A 110 -3.72 30.94 8.38
CA ALA A 110 -4.67 31.71 7.58
C ALA A 110 -6.09 31.74 8.16
N ASN A 111 -6.55 30.64 8.77
CA ASN A 111 -7.94 30.51 9.24
C ASN A 111 -8.05 29.66 10.50
N PRO A 112 -7.59 30.16 11.68
CA PRO A 112 -7.53 29.35 12.90
C PRO A 112 -8.91 28.88 13.36
N GLY A 113 -9.96 29.70 13.19
CA GLY A 113 -11.34 29.37 13.57
C GLY A 113 -11.96 28.19 12.82
N ARG A 114 -11.39 27.78 11.66
CA ARG A 114 -11.82 26.59 10.93
C ARG A 114 -11.39 25.29 11.63
N PHE A 115 -10.44 25.36 12.57
CA PHE A 115 -9.84 24.20 13.20
C PHE A 115 -10.14 24.19 14.70
N ARG A 116 -10.71 23.08 15.19
CA ARG A 116 -10.93 22.87 16.64
C ARG A 116 -9.63 22.78 17.45
N ARG A 117 -8.53 22.36 16.81
CA ARG A 117 -7.19 22.22 17.39
C ARG A 117 -6.14 22.38 16.30
N ASN A 118 -4.89 22.62 16.67
CA ASN A 118 -3.79 22.69 15.71
C ASN A 118 -3.69 21.37 14.90
N PRO A 119 -3.86 21.41 13.57
CA PRO A 119 -3.88 20.21 12.75
C PRO A 119 -2.48 19.58 12.64
N THR A 120 -2.41 18.25 12.77
CA THR A 120 -1.18 17.47 12.58
C THR A 120 -1.36 16.44 11.48
N PRO A 121 -0.32 16.18 10.66
CA PRO A 121 -0.42 15.15 9.63
C PRO A 121 -0.50 13.76 10.29
N PRO A 122 -1.28 12.83 9.72
CA PRO A 122 -1.37 11.46 10.22
C PRO A 122 0.00 10.81 10.40
N SER A 123 0.15 10.01 11.46
CA SER A 123 1.34 9.20 11.66
C SER A 123 1.22 7.87 10.93
N LEU A 124 2.37 7.32 10.52
CA LEU A 124 2.46 5.90 10.21
C LEU A 124 2.14 5.11 11.48
N ARG A 125 1.25 4.13 11.40
CA ARG A 125 1.02 3.18 12.51
C ARG A 125 2.09 2.10 12.42
N THR A 126 3.18 2.28 13.15
CA THR A 126 4.37 1.42 13.12
C THR A 126 4.12 0.04 13.75
N ARG A 127 3.26 -0.82 13.19
CA ARG A 127 3.13 -2.19 13.73
C ARG A 127 4.16 -3.18 13.19
N HIS A 128 4.69 -3.02 11.97
CA HIS A 128 5.69 -3.96 11.39
C HIS A 128 6.61 -3.31 10.33
N TYR A 129 7.22 -2.14 10.59
CA TYR A 129 7.90 -1.35 9.54
C TYR A 129 9.42 -1.20 9.73
N LEU A 130 10.04 -1.95 10.63
CA LEU A 130 11.49 -1.96 10.82
C LEU A 130 11.99 -3.41 10.98
N SER A 131 12.21 -4.12 9.88
CA SER A 131 13.30 -5.10 9.84
C SER A 131 14.50 -4.46 9.14
N GLY A 132 15.03 -3.40 9.75
CA GLY A 132 16.34 -2.88 9.41
C GLY A 132 17.35 -3.69 10.21
N SER A 133 18.13 -4.52 9.53
CA SER A 133 19.22 -5.29 10.11
C SER A 133 20.13 -4.37 10.92
N THR A 134 20.09 -4.51 12.25
CA THR A 134 21.17 -4.03 13.11
C THR A 134 22.33 -5.00 12.92
N VAL A 135 23.25 -4.68 12.01
CA VAL A 135 24.61 -5.23 12.09
C VAL A 135 25.43 -4.16 12.82
N PRO A 136 25.81 -4.38 14.09
CA PRO A 136 26.75 -3.48 14.73
C PRO A 136 28.11 -3.69 14.05
N TYR A 137 28.62 -2.62 13.44
CA TYR A 137 30.05 -2.51 13.16
C TYR A 137 30.75 -2.39 14.51
N ILE A 138 31.53 -3.40 14.89
CA ILE A 138 32.40 -3.37 16.06
C ILE A 138 33.82 -3.63 15.57
N GLY A 139 34.71 -2.69 15.87
CA GLY A 139 36.17 -2.91 16.01
C GLY A 139 36.95 -3.03 14.72
#